data_AF-A0A512TNC0-F1
#
_entry.id   AF-A0A512TNC0-F1
#
_cell.length_a   1.000
_cell.length_b   1.000
_cell.length_c   1.000
_cell.angle_alpha   90.00
_cell.angle_beta   90.00
_cell.angle_gamma   90.00
#
_symmetry.space_group_name_H-M   'P 1'
#
loop_
_entity.id
_entity.type
_entity.pdbx_description
1 polymer ?
#
loop_
_entity_poly.entity_id
_entity_poly.type
_entity_poly.pdbx_seq_one_letter_code
_entity_poly.pdbx_strand_id
1 'polypeptide(L)' 'MFSGRDITDEQLYFVIYCITALSRNLNMNPSDVYELISERTSILDDYIIKYYDTLHTQGEDYIVSEIVQLLKVEELEI' A
#
# COMPACT_ATOMS: atom_id res chain seq x y z
N MET A 1 9.63 -8.38 4.87
CA MET A 1 9.96 -9.08 3.60
C MET A 1 8.74 -9.91 3.22
N PHE A 2 8.29 -9.92 1.96
CA PHE A 2 7.03 -10.53 1.49
C PHE A 2 6.94 -12.07 1.61
N SER A 3 7.85 -12.70 2.35
CA SER A 3 7.95 -14.14 2.50
C SER A 3 6.64 -14.73 3.04
N GLY A 4 5.98 -15.56 2.23
CA GLY A 4 4.71 -16.21 2.55
C GLY A 4 3.52 -15.77 1.69
N ARG A 5 3.65 -14.68 0.91
CA ARG A 5 2.63 -14.25 -0.05
C ARG A 5 2.93 -14.82 -1.43
N ASP A 6 1.90 -15.36 -2.10
CA ASP A 6 1.96 -15.75 -3.50
C ASP A 6 1.58 -14.52 -4.35
N ILE A 7 2.57 -13.71 -4.72
CA ILE A 7 2.41 -12.52 -5.57
C ILE A 7 3.36 -12.57 -6.75
N THR A 8 2.95 -11.96 -7.87
CA THR A 8 3.81 -11.86 -9.07
C THR A 8 4.90 -10.81 -8.91
N ASP A 9 5.91 -10.85 -9.78
CA ASP A 9 6.97 -9.83 -9.81
C ASP A 9 6.39 -8.44 -10.08
N GLU A 10 5.38 -8.31 -10.95
CA GLU A 10 4.71 -7.05 -11.24
C GLU A 10 3.97 -6.49 -10.02
N GLN A 11 3.29 -7.36 -9.26
CA GLN A 11 2.65 -6.97 -8.00
C GLN A 11 3.69 -6.54 -6.97
N LEU A 12 4.82 -7.23 -6.87
CA LEU A 12 5.93 -6.83 -5.99
C LEU A 12 6.46 -5.44 -6.35
N TYR A 13 6.73 -5.17 -7.63
CA TYR A 13 7.18 -3.86 -8.08
C TYR A 13 6.15 -2.77 -7.82
N PHE A 14 4.87 -3.07 -8.01
CA PHE A 14 3.79 -2.14 -7.71
C PHE A 14 3.71 -1.82 -6.22
N VAL A 15 3.84 -2.82 -5.34
CA VAL A 15 3.87 -2.57 -3.90
C VAL A 15 5.07 -1.70 -3.51
N ILE A 16 6.27 -1.98 -4.03
CA ILE A 16 7.46 -1.15 -3.78
C ILE A 16 7.21 0.29 -4.23
N TYR A 17 6.57 0.47 -5.38
CA TYR A 17 6.17 1.77 -5.89
C TYR A 17 5.19 2.48 -4.93
N CYS A 18 4.12 1.82 -4.49
CA CYS A 18 3.16 2.36 -3.53
C CYS A 18 3.84 2.79 -2.22
N ILE A 19 4.71 1.96 -1.65
CA ILE A 19 5.46 2.27 -0.42
C ILE A 19 6.27 3.55 -0.62
N THR A 20 6.96 3.67 -1.75
CA THR A 20 7.81 4.83 -2.03
C THR A 20 6.97 6.10 -2.24
N ALA A 21 5.83 6.00 -2.93
CA ALA A 21 4.92 7.13 -3.14
C ALA A 21 4.26 7.60 -1.83
N LEU A 22 3.79 6.67 -1.01
CA LEU A 22 3.23 6.96 0.31
C LEU A 22 4.26 7.56 1.26
N SER A 23 5.50 7.06 1.24
CA SER A 23 6.62 7.61 2.02
C SER A 23 6.84 9.09 1.72
N ARG A 24 6.83 9.48 0.43
CA ARG A 24 6.90 10.89 0.02
C ARG A 24 5.69 11.70 0.48
N ASN A 25 4.49 11.14 0.36
CA ASN A 25 3.24 11.85 0.69
C ASN A 25 3.06 12.07 2.20
N LEU A 26 3.36 11.06 3.01
CA LEU A 26 3.21 11.05 4.46
C LEU A 26 4.45 11.56 5.21
N ASN A 27 5.56 11.81 4.50
CA ASN A 27 6.85 12.16 5.07
C ASN A 27 7.33 11.14 6.13
N MET A 28 7.19 9.85 5.80
CA MET A 28 7.56 8.70 6.63
C MET A 28 8.67 7.89 5.97
N ASN A 29 9.45 7.12 6.74
CA ASN A 29 10.41 6.20 6.12
C ASN A 29 9.66 5.07 5.39
N PRO A 30 10.19 4.55 4.27
CA PRO A 30 9.59 3.41 3.56
C PRO A 30 9.35 2.17 4.44
N SER A 31 10.23 1.92 5.43
CA SER A 31 10.05 0.84 6.41
C SER A 31 8.78 1.03 7.23
N ASP A 32 8.56 2.25 7.72
CA ASP A 32 7.45 2.60 8.60
C ASP A 32 6.14 2.56 7.82
N VAL A 33 6.18 2.95 6.53
CA VAL A 33 5.03 2.79 5.62
C VAL A 33 4.71 1.33 5.39
N TYR A 34 5.72 0.48 5.14
CA TYR A 34 5.50 -0.96 4.96
C TYR A 34 4.85 -1.59 6.20
N GLU A 35 5.38 -1.29 7.39
CA GLU A 35 4.79 -1.75 8.67
C GLU A 35 3.34 -1.25 8.80
N LEU A 36 3.11 0.02 8.49
CA LEU A 36 1.78 0.63 8.56
C LEU A 36 0.76 -0.08 7.66
N ILE A 37 1.07 -0.28 6.38
CA ILE A 37 0.13 -0.86 5.41
C ILE A 37 -0.01 -2.38 5.51
N SER A 38 0.87 -3.08 6.26
CA SER A 38 0.89 -4.55 6.29
C SER A 38 0.79 -5.20 7.66
N GLU A 39 1.44 -4.64 8.69
CA GLU A 39 1.46 -5.22 10.04
C GLU A 39 0.44 -4.52 10.95
N ARG A 40 0.25 -3.21 10.76
CA ARG A 40 -0.71 -2.41 11.55
C ARG A 40 -2.10 -2.35 10.91
N THR A 41 -2.18 -2.53 9.60
CA THR A 41 -3.43 -2.53 8.81
C THR A 41 -3.37 -3.67 7.81
N SER A 42 -4.51 -4.03 7.21
CA SER A 42 -4.57 -5.11 6.22
C SER A 42 -4.52 -4.61 4.77
N ILE A 43 -4.26 -3.32 4.57
CA ILE A 43 -4.35 -2.62 3.28
C ILE A 43 -3.47 -3.24 2.20
N LEU A 44 -2.27 -3.70 2.54
CA LEU A 44 -1.37 -4.34 1.59
C LEU A 44 -2.05 -5.54 0.92
N ASP A 45 -2.65 -6.42 1.72
CA ASP A 45 -3.23 -7.68 1.27
C ASP A 45 -4.67 -7.48 0.77
N ASP A 46 -5.50 -6.76 1.52
CA ASP A 46 -6.93 -6.59 1.25
C ASP A 46 -7.25 -5.51 0.21
N TYR A 47 -6.27 -4.66 -0.13
CA TYR A 47 -6.46 -3.60 -1.12
C TYR A 47 -5.38 -3.58 -2.21
N ILE A 48 -4.11 -3.34 -1.87
CA ILE A 48 -3.05 -3.08 -2.86
C ILE A 48 -2.80 -4.30 -3.76
N ILE A 49 -2.58 -5.47 -3.16
CA ILE A 49 -2.35 -6.72 -3.91
C ILE A 49 -3.65 -7.19 -4.55
N LYS A 50 -4.74 -7.24 -3.78
CA LYS A 50 -6.05 -7.73 -4.23
C LYS A 50 -6.60 -7.01 -5.47
N TYR A 51 -6.39 -5.69 -5.57
CA TYR A 51 -6.90 -4.89 -6.67
C TYR A 51 -5.81 -4.38 -7.62
N TYR A 52 -4.64 -5.06 -7.64
CA TYR A 52 -3.51 -4.71 -8.52
C TYR A 52 -3.94 -4.40 -9.95
N ASP A 53 -4.74 -5.26 -10.59
CA ASP A 53 -5.15 -5.12 -12.00
C ASP A 53 -5.88 -3.81 -12.29
N THR A 54 -6.58 -3.24 -11.31
CA THR A 54 -7.27 -1.95 -11.45
C THR A 54 -6.41 -0.79 -11.01
N LEU A 55 -5.65 -0.96 -9.92
CA LEU A 55 -4.85 0.12 -9.34
C LEU A 55 -3.65 0.49 -10.22
N HIS A 56 -2.97 -0.48 -10.84
CA HIS A 56 -1.78 -0.21 -11.63
C HIS A 56 -2.05 0.59 -12.92
N THR A 57 -3.32 0.73 -13.32
CA THR A 57 -3.72 1.58 -14.45
C THR A 57 -4.06 3.01 -14.04
N GLN A 58 -4.12 3.32 -12.75
CA GLN A 58 -4.46 4.64 -12.22
C GLN A 58 -3.22 5.54 -12.09
N GLY A 59 -3.44 6.85 -11.97
CA GLY A 59 -2.37 7.81 -11.67
C GLY A 59 -1.92 7.76 -10.21
N GLU A 60 -0.68 8.21 -9.95
CA GLU A 60 -0.06 8.24 -8.61
C GLU A 60 -0.96 8.93 -7.58
N ASP A 61 -1.43 10.15 -7.90
CA ASP A 61 -2.21 10.98 -6.98
C ASP A 61 -3.49 10.26 -6.51
N TYR A 62 -4.15 9.52 -7.40
CA TYR A 62 -5.35 8.76 -7.05
C TYR A 62 -5.02 7.59 -6.12
N ILE A 63 -4.03 6.76 -6.49
CA ILE A 63 -3.60 5.61 -5.68
C ILE A 63 -3.21 6.04 -4.27
N VAL A 64 -2.39 7.10 -4.18
CA VAL A 64 -1.91 7.63 -2.89
C VAL A 64 -3.06 8.18 -2.07
N SER A 65 -3.92 9.02 -2.67
CA SER A 65 -5.07 9.60 -1.96
C SER A 65 -6.00 8.53 -1.40
N GLU A 66 -6.27 7.49 -2.19
CA GLU A 66 -7.18 6.40 -1.79
C GLU A 66 -6.59 5.57 -0.65
N ILE A 67 -5.31 5.17 -0.74
CA ILE A 67 -4.65 4.41 0.33
C ILE A 67 -4.57 5.24 1.62
N VAL A 68 -4.27 6.55 1.54
CA VAL A 68 -4.27 7.43 2.71
C VAL A 68 -5.66 7.54 3.34
N GLN A 69 -6.72 7.54 2.52
CA GLN A 69 -8.09 7.55 3.03
C GLN A 69 -8.43 6.23 3.74
N LEU A 70 -8.05 5.08 3.18
CA LEU A 70 -8.23 3.77 3.81
C LEU A 70 -7.48 3.67 5.14
N LEU A 71 -6.23 4.15 5.20
CA LEU A 71 -5.44 4.20 6.43
C LEU A 71 -6.16 4.97 7.54
N LYS A 72 -6.77 6.10 7.20
CA LYS A 72 -7.56 6.88 8.18
C LYS A 72 -8.79 6.13 8.64
N VAL A 73 -9.44 5.34 7.78
CA VAL A 73 -10.60 4.55 8.18
C VAL A 73 -10.18 3.41 9.11
N GLU A 74 -9.19 2.62 8.72
CA GLU A 74 -8.72 1.48 9.54
C GLU A 74 -8.09 1.91 10.88
N GLU A 75 -7.34 3.02 10.94
CA GLU A 75 -6.80 3.52 12.21
C GLU A 75 -7.88 4.12 13.13
N LEU A 76 -9.05 4.48 12.60
CA LEU A 76 -10.17 5.04 13.37
C LEU A 76 -11.17 3.98 13.84
N GLU A 77 -11.06 2.72 13.39
CA GLU A 77 -11.92 1.60 13.84
C GLU A 77 -11.50 1.02 15.22
N ILE A 78 -11.14 1.89 16.18
CA ILE A 78 -10.85 1.53 17.59
C ILE A 78 -12.02 1.92 18.50
#